data_AF-A0A5N7ZS36-F1
#
_entry.id   AF-A0A5N7ZS36-F1
#
_cell.length_a   1.000
_cell.length_b   1.000
_cell.length_c   1.000
_cell.angle_alpha   90.00
_cell.angle_beta   90.00
_cell.angle_gamma   90.00
#
_symmetry.space_group_name_H-M   'P 1'
#
loop_
_entity.id
_entity.type
_entity.pdbx_description
1 polymer ?
#
loop_
_entity_poly.entity_id
_entity_poly.type
_entity_poly.pdbx_seq_one_letter_code
_entity_poly.pdbx_strand_id
1 'polypeptide(L)'
;VLYVDADEEMTPKLAAEIREALPRFAAGAGGAFVPFDYVFCGKKLEHGHRVYKLALLARGRSRFLDYDDLDVAHMWEVEGHYQPQVQGDTFALRQRMVHNDHDSLFHYFDKHNRYSDWEANLRTKGLMNDPREANVGARALLKRIFQAMPFKAPISFLHSYVFKLGFLDGKAGYDYAVARAMYYWQIRIKTEELQKARQASAAAARDDAVAGAAK
;
A
#
# COMPACT_ATOMS: atom_id res chain seq x y z
N VAL A 1 -3.27 -20.82 -2.00
CA VAL A 1 -4.44 -19.93 -2.25
C VAL A 1 -3.95 -18.78 -3.10
N LEU A 2 -4.71 -18.39 -4.12
CA LEU A 2 -4.49 -17.16 -4.87
C LEU A 2 -5.51 -16.12 -4.39
N TYR A 3 -5.02 -15.02 -3.83
CA TYR A 3 -5.80 -13.87 -3.39
C TYR A 3 -5.70 -12.80 -4.47
N VAL A 4 -6.82 -12.52 -5.13
CA VAL A 4 -6.89 -11.69 -6.34
C VAL A 4 -8.14 -10.81 -6.27
N ASP A 5 -8.01 -9.55 -6.66
CA ASP A 5 -9.10 -8.58 -6.69
C ASP A 5 -9.82 -8.65 -8.05
N ALA A 6 -11.01 -8.06 -8.15
CA ALA A 6 -11.85 -8.16 -9.35
C ALA A 6 -11.28 -7.43 -10.58
N ASP A 7 -10.38 -6.48 -10.36
CA ASP A 7 -9.68 -5.68 -11.38
C ASP A 7 -8.26 -6.21 -11.68
N GLU A 8 -7.90 -7.37 -11.13
CA GLU A 8 -6.61 -8.01 -11.34
C GLU A 8 -6.73 -9.18 -12.35
N GLU A 9 -6.07 -9.05 -13.50
CA GLU A 9 -6.13 -9.98 -14.61
C GLU A 9 -4.90 -10.90 -14.65
N MET A 10 -5.14 -12.21 -14.57
CA MET A 10 -4.11 -13.24 -14.66
C MET A 10 -3.55 -13.36 -16.09
N THR A 11 -2.22 -13.37 -16.22
CA THR A 11 -1.57 -13.61 -17.52
C THR A 11 -1.20 -15.09 -17.69
N PRO A 12 -1.22 -15.65 -18.93
CA PRO A 12 -0.81 -17.03 -19.16
C PRO A 12 0.62 -17.35 -18.69
N LYS A 13 1.53 -16.37 -18.84
CA LYS A 13 2.93 -16.49 -18.38
C LYS A 13 3.00 -16.58 -16.86
N LEU A 14 2.25 -15.73 -16.15
CA LEU A 14 2.18 -15.79 -14.69
C LEU A 14 1.56 -17.12 -14.23
N ALA A 15 0.48 -17.58 -14.85
CA ALA A 15 -0.11 -18.88 -14.51
C ALA A 15 0.87 -20.06 -14.70
N ALA A 16 1.74 -20.01 -15.72
CA ALA A 16 2.82 -20.98 -15.89
C ALA A 16 3.86 -20.88 -14.75
N GLU A 17 4.36 -19.69 -14.45
CA GLU A 17 5.34 -19.49 -13.37
C GLU A 17 4.79 -19.89 -11.99
N ILE A 18 3.50 -19.61 -11.72
CA ILE A 18 2.85 -20.01 -10.47
C ILE A 18 2.88 -21.54 -10.33
N ARG A 19 2.57 -22.28 -11.40
CA ARG A 19 2.60 -23.75 -11.40
C ARG A 19 4.01 -24.28 -11.10
N GLU A 20 5.02 -23.68 -11.72
CA GLU A 20 6.43 -24.02 -11.46
C GLU A 20 6.88 -23.67 -10.04
N ALA A 21 6.28 -22.67 -9.41
CA ALA A 21 6.60 -22.24 -8.05
C ALA A 21 5.92 -23.07 -6.95
N LEU A 22 4.89 -23.88 -7.26
CA LEU A 22 4.16 -24.68 -6.27
C LEU A 22 5.04 -25.58 -5.39
N PRO A 23 6.08 -26.27 -5.91
CA PRO A 23 6.97 -27.09 -5.08
C PRO A 23 7.68 -26.31 -3.97
N ARG A 24 7.90 -25.00 -4.14
CA ARG A 24 8.52 -24.16 -3.08
C ARG A 24 7.61 -24.03 -1.86
N PHE A 25 6.30 -24.01 -2.05
CA PHE A 25 5.33 -24.00 -0.96
C PHE A 25 5.32 -25.34 -0.21
N ALA A 26 5.48 -26.46 -0.94
CA ALA A 26 5.66 -27.77 -0.31
C ALA A 26 6.96 -27.84 0.51
N ALA A 27 8.02 -27.18 0.06
CA ALA A 27 9.28 -27.03 0.80
C ALA A 27 9.20 -26.04 1.98
N GLY A 28 8.04 -25.40 2.20
CA GLY A 28 7.79 -24.57 3.38
C GLY A 28 7.76 -23.06 3.15
N ALA A 29 7.77 -22.59 1.90
CA ALA A 29 7.48 -21.19 1.63
C ALA A 29 6.05 -20.84 2.09
N GLY A 30 5.91 -19.70 2.76
CA GLY A 30 4.63 -19.27 3.30
C GLY A 30 3.85 -18.33 2.37
N GLY A 31 4.52 -17.70 1.39
CA GLY A 31 3.87 -16.75 0.49
C GLY A 31 4.73 -16.34 -0.71
N ALA A 32 4.10 -15.85 -1.77
CA ALA A 32 4.81 -15.27 -2.92
C ALA A 32 4.20 -13.95 -3.41
N PHE A 33 5.09 -12.98 -3.62
CA PHE A 33 4.78 -11.67 -4.16
C PHE A 33 4.67 -11.71 -5.68
N VAL A 34 3.62 -11.09 -6.19
CA VAL A 34 3.37 -10.93 -7.62
C VAL A 34 3.57 -9.47 -7.99
N PRO A 35 4.40 -9.15 -9.02
CA PRO A 35 4.48 -7.81 -9.56
C PRO A 35 3.28 -7.49 -10.46
N PHE A 36 2.87 -6.22 -10.49
CA PHE A 36 1.75 -5.75 -11.31
C PHE A 36 2.19 -4.79 -12.42
N ASP A 37 1.57 -4.89 -13.59
CA ASP A 37 1.50 -3.83 -14.61
C ASP A 37 0.17 -3.08 -14.40
N TYR A 38 0.22 -1.80 -14.07
CA TYR A 38 -1.00 -0.99 -13.95
C TYR A 38 -1.47 -0.52 -15.33
N VAL A 39 -2.77 -0.52 -15.55
CA VAL A 39 -3.41 0.23 -16.64
C VAL A 39 -3.89 1.55 -16.08
N PHE A 40 -3.41 2.65 -16.65
CA PHE A 40 -3.80 3.99 -16.24
C PHE A 40 -4.25 4.79 -17.46
N CYS A 41 -5.44 5.39 -17.38
CA CYS A 41 -6.07 6.11 -18.51
C CYS A 41 -6.09 5.27 -19.81
N GLY A 42 -6.41 3.97 -19.71
CA GLY A 42 -6.47 3.06 -20.85
C GLY A 42 -5.11 2.63 -21.43
N LYS A 43 -3.99 3.06 -20.83
CA LYS A 43 -2.65 2.62 -21.24
C LYS A 43 -2.00 1.77 -20.16
N LYS A 44 -1.58 0.57 -20.53
CA LYS A 44 -0.72 -0.26 -19.68
C LYS A 44 0.64 0.41 -19.51
N LEU A 45 1.05 0.61 -18.26
CA LEU A 45 2.33 1.21 -17.89
C LEU A 45 3.41 0.12 -17.83
N GLU A 46 4.41 0.22 -18.68
CA GLU A 46 5.51 -0.76 -18.72
C GLU A 46 6.67 -0.35 -17.80
N HIS A 47 6.80 0.96 -17.58
CA HIS A 47 7.81 1.61 -16.77
C HIS A 47 7.19 2.23 -15.52
N GLY A 48 8.01 2.92 -14.72
CA GLY A 48 7.56 3.58 -13.52
C GLY A 48 7.52 2.70 -12.27
N HIS A 49 6.85 3.21 -11.24
CA HIS A 49 6.77 2.52 -9.96
C HIS A 49 6.02 1.19 -10.08
N ARG A 50 6.67 0.13 -9.61
CA ARG A 50 6.14 -1.23 -9.57
C ARG A 50 5.60 -1.58 -8.18
N VAL A 51 4.35 -2.01 -8.12
CA VAL A 51 3.75 -2.59 -6.91
C VAL A 51 3.95 -4.10 -6.91
N TYR A 52 4.17 -4.63 -5.71
CA TYR A 52 4.25 -6.07 -5.45
C TYR A 52 3.24 -6.41 -4.36
N LYS A 53 2.23 -7.21 -4.69
CA LYS A 53 1.22 -7.71 -3.75
C LYS A 53 1.55 -9.14 -3.38
N LEU A 54 1.38 -9.48 -2.11
CA LEU A 54 1.51 -10.86 -1.64
C LEU A 54 0.23 -11.62 -2.00
N ALA A 55 0.14 -12.10 -3.25
CA ALA A 55 -1.08 -12.68 -3.80
C ALA A 55 -1.15 -14.20 -3.61
N LEU A 56 -0.02 -14.90 -3.51
CA LEU A 56 -0.01 -16.34 -3.24
C LEU A 56 0.25 -16.59 -1.77
N LEU A 57 -0.68 -17.29 -1.13
CA LEU A 57 -0.68 -17.56 0.30
C LEU A 57 -0.76 -19.06 0.57
N ALA A 58 0.11 -19.56 1.45
CA ALA A 58 -0.02 -20.90 2.01
C ALA A 58 -1.03 -20.86 3.16
N ARG A 59 -2.20 -21.47 2.97
CA ARG A 59 -3.34 -21.36 3.90
C ARG A 59 -2.99 -21.64 5.37
N GLY A 60 -2.16 -22.64 5.65
CA GLY A 60 -1.76 -22.99 7.01
C GLY A 60 -0.61 -22.16 7.59
N ARG A 61 -0.05 -21.22 6.81
CA ARG A 61 1.13 -20.42 7.17
C ARG A 61 0.92 -18.92 6.95
N SER A 62 -0.22 -18.50 6.42
CA SER A 62 -0.54 -17.10 6.16
C SER A 62 -1.80 -16.70 6.92
N ARG A 63 -1.78 -15.54 7.56
CA ARG A 63 -2.96 -14.94 8.20
C ARG A 63 -2.92 -13.42 8.09
N PHE A 64 -4.07 -12.79 7.95
CA PHE A 64 -4.17 -11.34 8.11
C PHE A 64 -4.08 -11.01 9.60
N LEU A 65 -3.51 -9.84 9.90
CA LEU A 65 -3.42 -9.34 11.25
C LEU A 65 -4.69 -8.55 11.55
N ASP A 66 -5.20 -8.69 12.76
CA ASP A 66 -6.28 -7.84 13.25
C ASP A 66 -5.65 -6.49 13.64
N TYR A 67 -6.01 -5.44 12.90
CA TYR A 67 -5.61 -4.08 13.20
C TYR A 67 -6.73 -3.39 14.00
N ASP A 68 -6.33 -2.51 14.92
CA ASP A 68 -7.27 -1.71 15.72
C ASP A 68 -7.59 -0.39 15.01
N ASP A 69 -8.30 -0.52 13.88
CA ASP A 69 -8.66 0.57 12.98
C ASP A 69 -10.17 0.65 12.67
N LEU A 70 -11.01 -0.15 13.35
CA LEU A 70 -12.48 -0.17 13.17
C LEU A 70 -13.17 1.19 13.39
N ASP A 71 -12.52 2.13 14.06
CA ASP A 71 -12.96 3.51 14.29
C ASP A 71 -12.64 4.47 13.12
N VAL A 72 -11.90 4.02 12.11
CA VAL A 72 -11.52 4.83 10.95
C VAL A 72 -12.71 4.94 10.00
N ALA A 73 -13.27 6.14 9.89
CA ALA A 73 -14.31 6.43 8.92
C ALA A 73 -13.84 6.13 7.49
N HIS A 74 -14.73 5.56 6.67
CA HIS A 74 -14.50 5.22 5.24
C HIS A 74 -13.51 4.06 4.98
N MET A 75 -13.26 3.21 5.98
CA MET A 75 -12.31 2.10 5.90
C MET A 75 -12.80 0.84 5.15
N TRP A 76 -14.11 0.66 4.99
CA TRP A 76 -14.71 -0.64 4.61
C TRP A 76 -14.22 -1.26 3.28
N GLU A 77 -13.62 -0.47 2.38
CA GLU A 77 -13.02 -0.94 1.11
C GLU A 77 -11.49 -1.10 1.17
N VAL A 78 -10.83 -0.68 2.26
CA VAL A 78 -9.36 -0.53 2.37
C VAL A 78 -8.68 -1.72 3.07
N GLU A 79 -9.43 -2.55 3.80
CA GLU A 79 -8.90 -3.71 4.56
C GLU A 79 -8.04 -4.67 3.72
N GLY A 80 -8.23 -4.71 2.40
CA GLY A 80 -7.39 -5.49 1.46
C GLY A 80 -5.93 -5.01 1.32
N HIS A 81 -5.57 -3.85 1.87
CA HIS A 81 -4.21 -3.29 1.75
C HIS A 81 -3.24 -3.80 2.83
N TYR A 82 -3.73 -4.59 3.79
CA TYR A 82 -2.88 -5.23 4.79
C TYR A 82 -2.00 -6.31 4.18
N GLN A 83 -0.70 -6.28 4.52
CA GLN A 83 0.16 -7.40 4.19
C GLN A 83 -0.04 -8.51 5.22
N PRO A 84 -0.44 -9.72 4.80
CA PRO A 84 -0.65 -10.80 5.76
C PRO A 84 0.68 -11.16 6.44
N GLN A 85 0.58 -11.57 7.69
CA GLN A 85 1.68 -12.25 8.37
C GLN A 85 1.87 -13.62 7.74
N VAL A 86 3.12 -13.98 7.47
CA VAL A 86 3.50 -15.26 6.89
C VAL A 86 4.55 -15.95 7.75
N GLN A 87 4.37 -17.25 7.97
CA GLN A 87 5.34 -18.14 8.58
C GLN A 87 6.15 -18.86 7.49
N GLY A 88 7.47 -18.78 7.58
CA GLY A 88 8.39 -19.32 6.59
C GLY A 88 8.77 -18.31 5.51
N ASP A 89 9.54 -18.76 4.53
CA ASP A 89 10.12 -17.86 3.54
C ASP A 89 9.08 -17.28 2.59
N THR A 90 9.32 -16.03 2.18
CA THR A 90 8.59 -15.40 1.08
C THR A 90 9.52 -15.15 -0.10
N PHE A 91 8.96 -15.18 -1.31
CA PHE A 91 9.70 -14.91 -2.52
C PHE A 91 8.89 -14.05 -3.50
N ALA A 92 9.53 -13.55 -4.55
CA ALA A 92 8.85 -12.78 -5.59
C ALA A 92 8.88 -13.54 -6.91
N LEU A 93 7.75 -13.54 -7.61
CA LEU A 93 7.61 -13.99 -8.99
C LEU A 93 8.14 -12.92 -9.96
N ARG A 94 8.44 -13.32 -11.19
CA ARG A 94 8.99 -12.47 -12.25
C ARG A 94 7.93 -12.03 -13.24
N GLN A 95 7.00 -12.91 -13.58
CA GLN A 95 5.88 -12.64 -14.47
C GLN A 95 4.85 -11.77 -13.75
N ARG A 96 4.14 -10.99 -14.57
CA ARG A 96 3.31 -9.88 -14.07
C ARG A 96 1.84 -10.22 -14.20
N MET A 97 1.09 -9.75 -13.23
CA MET A 97 -0.36 -9.64 -13.30
C MET A 97 -0.72 -8.24 -13.81
N VAL A 98 -1.85 -8.10 -14.50
CA VAL A 98 -2.31 -6.80 -14.97
C VAL A 98 -3.34 -6.27 -13.97
N HIS A 99 -3.16 -5.05 -13.49
CA HIS A 99 -4.15 -4.36 -12.68
C HIS A 99 -4.86 -3.36 -13.57
N ASN A 100 -6.09 -3.68 -13.97
CA ASN A 100 -6.88 -2.90 -14.89
C ASN A 100 -8.17 -2.47 -14.20
N ASP A 101 -8.10 -1.29 -13.60
CA ASP A 101 -9.26 -0.65 -13.01
C ASP A 101 -10.17 -0.15 -14.14
N HIS A 102 -11.32 -0.81 -14.30
CA HIS A 102 -12.30 -0.49 -15.34
C HIS A 102 -13.21 0.69 -14.96
N ASP A 103 -13.06 1.22 -13.74
CA ASP A 103 -13.82 2.36 -13.29
C ASP A 103 -13.33 3.68 -13.92
N SER A 104 -14.13 4.74 -13.74
CA SER A 104 -13.75 6.08 -14.18
C SER A 104 -12.67 6.69 -13.27
N LEU A 105 -11.97 7.72 -13.79
CA LEU A 105 -11.01 8.49 -13.00
C LEU A 105 -11.61 9.09 -11.72
N PHE A 106 -12.91 9.39 -11.71
CA PHE A 106 -13.61 9.81 -10.49
C PHE A 106 -13.46 8.77 -9.38
N HIS A 107 -13.73 7.50 -9.68
CA HIS A 107 -13.62 6.41 -8.70
C HIS A 107 -12.16 6.18 -8.31
N TYR A 108 -11.22 6.30 -9.24
CA TYR A 108 -9.80 6.26 -8.91
C TYR A 108 -9.44 7.31 -7.86
N PHE A 109 -9.83 8.57 -8.05
CA PHE A 109 -9.54 9.64 -7.10
C PHE A 109 -10.31 9.50 -5.78
N ASP A 110 -11.57 9.04 -5.83
CA ASP A 110 -12.35 8.77 -4.62
C ASP A 110 -11.73 7.67 -3.76
N LYS A 111 -11.32 6.54 -4.38
CA LYS A 111 -10.57 5.46 -3.72
C LYS A 111 -9.27 5.99 -3.11
N HIS A 112 -8.50 6.80 -3.84
CA HIS A 112 -7.25 7.38 -3.31
C HIS A 112 -7.48 8.37 -2.17
N ASN A 113 -8.60 9.11 -2.20
CA ASN A 113 -8.98 9.98 -1.11
C ASN A 113 -9.22 9.15 0.16
N ARG A 114 -10.04 8.09 0.08
CA ARG A 114 -10.30 7.17 1.20
C ARG A 114 -9.02 6.47 1.70
N TYR A 115 -8.17 5.98 0.79
CA TYR A 115 -6.91 5.34 1.15
C TYR A 115 -5.96 6.30 1.88
N SER A 116 -5.92 7.57 1.46
CA SER A 116 -5.08 8.56 2.13
C SER A 116 -5.60 8.94 3.52
N ASP A 117 -6.92 8.92 3.75
CA ASP A 117 -7.51 9.07 5.09
C ASP A 117 -7.15 7.91 6.01
N TRP A 118 -7.28 6.68 5.49
CA TRP A 118 -6.92 5.47 6.23
C TRP A 118 -5.43 5.44 6.59
N GLU A 119 -4.54 5.70 5.63
CA GLU A 119 -3.09 5.69 5.88
C GLU A 119 -2.69 6.82 6.86
N ALA A 120 -3.33 7.99 6.78
CA ALA A 120 -3.12 9.06 7.74
C ALA A 120 -3.50 8.63 9.17
N ASN A 121 -4.65 7.97 9.33
CA ASN A 121 -5.08 7.45 10.63
C ASN A 121 -4.10 6.40 11.19
N LEU A 122 -3.70 5.42 10.39
CA LEU A 122 -2.70 4.41 10.79
C LEU A 122 -1.37 5.04 11.22
N ARG A 123 -0.90 6.07 10.49
CA ARG A 123 0.30 6.83 10.84
C ARG A 123 0.19 7.49 12.21
N THR A 124 -0.94 8.14 12.48
CA THR A 124 -1.15 8.80 13.79
C THR A 124 -1.28 7.81 14.95
N LYS A 125 -1.75 6.59 14.69
CA LYS A 125 -1.83 5.50 15.68
C LYS A 125 -0.52 4.73 15.85
N GLY A 126 0.48 4.95 14.98
CA GLY A 126 1.73 4.19 15.01
C GLY A 126 1.59 2.74 14.54
N LEU A 127 0.50 2.41 13.85
CA LEU A 127 0.19 1.05 13.38
C LEU A 127 0.84 0.71 12.03
N MET A 128 1.61 1.63 11.45
CA MET A 128 2.15 1.47 10.11
C MET A 128 3.50 0.73 10.11
N ASN A 129 3.66 -0.22 9.17
CA ASN A 129 4.81 -1.12 9.07
C ASN A 129 4.94 -2.04 10.28
N ASP A 130 3.88 -2.76 10.63
CA ASP A 130 3.97 -3.79 11.65
C ASP A 130 5.06 -4.81 11.24
N PRO A 131 6.08 -5.06 12.11
CA PRO A 131 7.15 -6.00 11.82
C PRO A 131 6.68 -7.43 11.50
N ARG A 132 5.44 -7.76 11.88
CA ARG A 132 4.80 -9.04 11.61
C ARG A 132 4.32 -9.17 10.17
N GLU A 133 4.21 -8.08 9.41
CA GLU A 133 3.84 -8.10 8.00
C GLU A 133 4.94 -8.75 7.16
N ALA A 134 4.53 -9.65 6.27
CA ALA A 134 5.44 -10.28 5.34
C ALA A 134 6.10 -9.25 4.42
N ASN A 135 7.43 -9.27 4.35
CA ASN A 135 8.21 -8.42 3.48
C ASN A 135 9.32 -9.24 2.80
N VAL A 136 9.76 -8.80 1.62
CA VAL A 136 10.84 -9.47 0.86
C VAL A 136 12.15 -8.71 0.98
N GLY A 137 13.17 -9.35 1.54
CA GLY A 137 14.55 -8.87 1.53
C GLY A 137 14.71 -7.43 2.03
N ALA A 138 15.49 -6.62 1.31
CA ALA A 138 15.77 -5.23 1.66
C ALA A 138 14.56 -4.27 1.56
N ARG A 139 13.37 -4.74 1.10
CA ARG A 139 12.19 -3.87 0.97
C ARG A 139 11.70 -3.33 2.30
N ALA A 140 11.80 -4.11 3.38
CA ALA A 140 11.43 -3.63 4.71
C ALA A 140 12.28 -2.42 5.12
N LEU A 141 13.60 -2.47 4.86
CA LEU A 141 14.51 -1.38 5.13
C LEU A 141 14.22 -0.15 4.25
N LEU A 142 14.03 -0.35 2.95
CA LEU A 142 13.71 0.73 2.01
C LEU A 142 12.37 1.40 2.33
N LYS A 143 11.34 0.62 2.71
CA LYS A 143 10.07 1.15 3.22
C LYS A 143 10.32 2.03 4.44
N ARG A 144 11.08 1.54 5.44
CA ARG A 144 11.38 2.31 6.66
C ARG A 144 12.12 3.62 6.36
N ILE A 145 13.13 3.58 5.49
CA ILE A 145 13.86 4.78 5.05
C ILE A 145 12.90 5.76 4.35
N PHE A 146 12.12 5.28 3.39
CA PHE A 146 11.15 6.10 2.66
C PHE A 146 10.09 6.73 3.58
N GLN A 147 9.70 6.01 4.64
CA GLN A 147 8.78 6.54 5.63
C GLN A 147 9.37 7.64 6.51
N ALA A 148 10.69 7.61 6.75
CA ALA A 148 11.39 8.64 7.51
C ALA A 148 11.75 9.89 6.68
N MET A 149 11.70 9.80 5.34
CA MET A 149 12.10 10.92 4.48
C MET A 149 11.08 12.07 4.51
N PRO A 150 11.55 13.33 4.63
CA PRO A 150 10.72 14.50 4.33
C PRO A 150 10.44 14.57 2.82
N PHE A 151 9.40 15.30 2.41
CA PHE A 151 9.06 15.52 0.99
C PHE A 151 8.76 14.24 0.17
N LYS A 152 7.95 13.34 0.73
CA LYS A 152 7.56 12.08 0.06
C LYS A 152 6.94 12.27 -1.32
N ALA A 153 6.14 13.32 -1.51
CA ALA A 153 5.51 13.62 -2.78
C ALA A 153 6.52 13.80 -3.93
N PRO A 154 7.45 14.78 -3.93
CA PRO A 154 8.43 14.93 -5.00
C PRO A 154 9.38 13.74 -5.12
N ILE A 155 9.76 13.09 -4.00
CA ILE A 155 10.58 11.87 -4.05
C ILE A 155 9.86 10.75 -4.79
N SER A 156 8.57 10.54 -4.49
CA SER A 156 7.76 9.51 -5.13
C SER A 156 7.58 9.77 -6.63
N PHE A 157 7.47 11.05 -7.03
CA PHE A 157 7.44 11.48 -8.42
C PHE A 157 8.76 11.17 -9.11
N LEU A 158 9.89 11.65 -8.58
CA LEU A 158 11.22 11.43 -9.16
C LEU A 158 11.54 9.94 -9.27
N HIS A 159 11.21 9.17 -8.23
CA HIS A 159 11.36 7.72 -8.24
C HIS A 159 10.54 7.07 -9.36
N SER A 160 9.26 7.41 -9.50
CA SER A 160 8.39 6.80 -10.52
C SER A 160 8.74 7.29 -11.93
N TYR A 161 8.85 8.59 -12.13
CA TYR A 161 8.96 9.20 -13.44
C TYR A 161 10.38 9.13 -14.00
N VAL A 162 11.39 9.48 -13.21
CA VAL A 162 12.78 9.60 -13.67
C VAL A 162 13.54 8.29 -13.47
N PHE A 163 13.69 7.84 -12.21
CA PHE A 163 14.54 6.69 -11.90
C PHE A 163 13.98 5.36 -12.40
N LYS A 164 12.66 5.24 -12.48
CA LYS A 164 11.99 4.07 -13.06
C LYS A 164 11.59 4.26 -14.51
N LEU A 165 12.10 5.30 -15.17
CA LEU A 165 11.90 5.58 -16.60
C LEU A 165 10.42 5.71 -16.99
N GLY A 166 9.54 6.13 -16.07
CA GLY A 166 8.12 6.33 -16.34
C GLY A 166 7.84 7.34 -17.47
N PHE A 167 8.78 8.23 -17.78
CA PHE A 167 8.68 9.11 -18.96
C PHE A 167 8.62 8.34 -20.29
N LEU A 168 9.11 7.09 -20.36
CA LEU A 168 9.00 6.23 -21.55
C LEU A 168 7.54 5.82 -21.82
N ASP A 169 6.68 5.85 -20.82
CA ASP A 169 5.25 5.61 -20.99
C ASP A 169 4.49 6.88 -21.45
N GLY A 170 5.20 7.99 -21.70
CA GLY A 170 4.64 9.23 -22.22
C GLY A 170 3.66 9.88 -21.26
N LYS A 171 2.53 10.41 -21.79
CA LYS A 171 1.54 11.14 -21.00
C LYS A 171 0.98 10.31 -19.83
N ALA A 172 0.62 9.04 -20.08
CA ALA A 172 0.07 8.18 -19.03
C ALA A 172 1.06 7.94 -17.89
N GLY A 173 2.35 7.76 -18.20
CA GLY A 173 3.40 7.62 -17.20
C GLY A 173 3.62 8.88 -16.38
N TYR A 174 3.53 10.06 -17.01
CA TYR A 174 3.55 11.34 -16.33
C TYR A 174 2.35 11.51 -15.39
N ASP A 175 1.14 11.34 -15.91
CA ASP A 175 -0.10 11.51 -15.12
C ASP A 175 -0.12 10.55 -13.92
N TYR A 176 0.31 9.30 -14.10
CA TYR A 176 0.40 8.33 -13.02
C TYR A 176 1.45 8.72 -11.97
N ALA A 177 2.62 9.23 -12.39
CA ALA A 177 3.62 9.71 -11.45
C ALA A 177 3.13 10.94 -10.66
N VAL A 178 2.38 11.84 -11.29
CA VAL A 178 1.73 12.97 -10.62
C VAL A 178 0.67 12.49 -9.63
N ALA A 179 -0.23 11.58 -10.04
CA ALA A 179 -1.25 11.00 -9.17
C ALA A 179 -0.61 10.36 -7.91
N ARG A 180 0.48 9.62 -8.09
CA ARG A 180 1.27 9.04 -6.98
C ARG A 180 1.85 10.10 -6.06
N ALA A 181 2.38 11.19 -6.61
CA ALA A 181 2.90 12.30 -5.81
C ALA A 181 1.81 13.02 -5.02
N MET A 182 0.65 13.25 -5.65
CA MET A 182 -0.54 13.81 -5.01
C MET A 182 -1.03 12.92 -3.88
N TYR A 183 -1.04 11.60 -4.05
CA TYR A 183 -1.41 10.65 -2.99
C TYR A 183 -0.51 10.82 -1.75
N TYR A 184 0.80 10.83 -1.91
CA TYR A 184 1.72 11.07 -0.78
C TYR A 184 1.61 12.46 -0.16
N TRP A 185 1.27 13.47 -0.97
CA TRP A 185 0.98 14.81 -0.47
C TRP A 185 -0.30 14.83 0.38
N GLN A 186 -1.39 14.21 -0.08
CA GLN A 186 -2.66 14.09 0.65
C GLN A 186 -2.46 13.41 2.00
N ILE A 187 -1.77 12.27 2.02
CA ILE A 187 -1.46 11.55 3.27
C ILE A 187 -0.76 12.46 4.27
N ARG A 188 0.24 13.23 3.82
CA ARG A 188 1.00 14.14 4.70
C ARG A 188 0.10 15.19 5.33
N ILE A 189 -0.67 15.93 4.53
CA ILE A 189 -1.51 17.03 5.04
C ILE A 189 -2.61 16.51 5.97
N LYS A 190 -3.22 15.36 5.64
CA LYS A 190 -4.24 14.70 6.47
C LYS A 190 -3.65 14.19 7.79
N THR A 191 -2.44 13.63 7.75
CA THR A 191 -1.73 13.21 8.98
C THR A 191 -1.46 14.42 9.89
N GLU A 192 -1.00 15.54 9.33
CA GLU A 192 -0.73 16.79 10.06
C GLU A 192 -2.02 17.37 10.68
N GLU A 193 -3.13 17.35 9.94
CA GLU A 193 -4.45 17.76 10.43
C GLU A 193 -4.91 16.91 11.63
N LEU A 194 -4.88 15.58 11.50
CA LEU A 194 -5.26 14.66 12.57
C LEU A 194 -4.38 14.81 13.82
N GLN A 195 -3.07 15.03 13.65
CA GLN A 195 -2.16 15.27 14.77
C GLN A 195 -2.51 16.56 15.51
N LYS A 196 -2.79 17.65 14.78
CA LYS A 196 -3.20 18.92 15.38
C LYS A 196 -4.52 18.80 16.14
N ALA A 197 -5.51 18.12 15.55
CA ALA A 197 -6.79 17.86 16.21
C ALA A 197 -6.61 17.09 17.53
N ARG A 198 -5.80 16.01 17.52
CA ARG A 198 -5.49 15.24 18.74
C ARG A 198 -4.77 16.06 19.81
N GLN A 199 -3.82 16.91 19.41
CA GLN A 199 -3.12 17.80 20.34
C GLN A 199 -4.07 18.82 20.96
N ALA A 200 -4.98 19.41 20.17
CA ALA A 200 -5.98 20.35 20.66
C ALA A 200 -6.96 19.68 21.65
N SER A 201 -7.46 18.49 21.34
CA SER A 201 -8.32 17.73 22.25
C SER A 201 -7.60 17.35 23.54
N ALA A 202 -6.33 16.97 23.47
CA ALA A 202 -5.52 16.64 24.65
C ALA A 202 -5.23 17.87 25.53
N ALA A 203 -5.05 19.05 24.93
CA ALA A 203 -4.90 20.30 25.67
C ALA A 203 -6.21 20.68 26.40
N ALA A 204 -7.34 20.64 25.69
CA ALA A 204 -8.65 20.92 26.29
C ALA A 204 -8.98 19.97 27.47
N ALA A 205 -8.72 18.67 27.32
CA ALA A 205 -8.95 17.70 28.40
C ALA A 205 -8.04 17.93 29.63
N ARG A 206 -6.82 18.47 29.44
CA ARG A 206 -5.94 18.85 30.55
C ARG A 206 -6.47 20.08 31.28
N ASP A 207 -6.93 21.08 30.54
CA ASP A 207 -7.48 22.31 31.12
C ASP A 207 -8.75 22.01 31.95
N ASP A 208 -9.63 21.15 31.45
CA ASP A 208 -10.82 20.68 32.18
C ASP A 208 -10.46 19.89 33.45
N ALA A 209 -9.44 19.04 33.40
CA ALA A 209 -8.97 18.27 34.56
C ALA A 209 -8.36 19.17 35.66
N VAL A 210 -7.59 20.20 35.27
CA VAL A 210 -7.03 21.18 36.22
C VAL A 210 -8.15 22.03 36.83
N ALA A 211 -9.15 22.45 36.05
CA ALA A 211 -10.30 23.18 36.56
C ALA A 211 -11.18 22.35 37.51
N GLY A 212 -11.30 21.03 37.26
CA GLY A 212 -12.03 20.10 38.11
C GLY A 212 -11.33 19.77 39.44
N ALA A 213 -10.00 19.71 39.45
CA ALA A 213 -9.21 19.46 40.67
C ALA A 213 -9.10 20.68 41.61
N ALA A 214 -9.42 21.88 41.11
CA ALA A 214 -9.40 23.12 41.87
C ALA A 214 -10.75 23.44 42.58
N LYS A 215 -11.77 22.59 42.42
CA LYS A 215 -13.07 22.66 43.12
C LYS A 215 -13.16 21.62 44.22
#